data_AF-A0A9E3TWK5-F1
#
_entry.id   AF-A0A9E3TWK5-F1
#
_cell.length_a   1.000
_cell.length_b   1.000
_cell.length_c   1.000
_cell.angle_alpha   90.00
_cell.angle_beta   90.00
_cell.angle_gamma   90.00
#
_symmetry.space_group_name_H-M   'P 1'
#
loop_
_entity.id
_entity.type
_entity.pdbx_description
1 polymer ?
#
loop_
_entity_poly.entity_id
_entity_poly.type
_entity_poly.pdbx_seq_one_letter_code
_entity_poly.pdbx_strand_id
1 'polypeptide(L)'
;SPPRLDFAALRGGPRGASFARFLQQAQSHMNAGQPERLMEVDIPLPLLISAASYVDKYGPAARYDVLKFAPQIDVPALYVFGAQEVASANPAFTGLDAALAAAPGANRRVETIAGADHFYTGKTAELAATIRRHVDWL
;
A
#
# COMPACT_ATOMS: atom_id res chain seq x y z
N SER A 1 -6.77 -0.21 4.35
CA SER A 1 -6.52 -1.09 3.17
C SER A 1 -5.04 -1.52 3.14
N PRO A 2 -4.59 -2.51 2.33
CA PRO A 2 -3.16 -2.83 2.22
C PRO A 2 -2.42 -1.70 1.49
N PRO A 3 -1.30 -1.18 2.04
CA PRO A 3 -0.53 -0.14 1.37
C PRO A 3 0.19 -0.70 0.14
N ARG A 4 0.32 0.13 -0.90
CA ARG A 4 1.19 -0.10 -2.05
C ARG A 4 2.65 0.00 -1.60
N LEU A 5 3.38 -1.11 -1.75
CA LEU A 5 4.80 -1.23 -1.41
C LEU A 5 5.65 -1.25 -2.69
N ASP A 6 5.47 -0.21 -3.51
CA ASP A 6 6.08 -0.07 -4.83
C ASP A 6 7.24 0.93 -4.79
N PHE A 7 8.46 0.40 -4.89
CA PHE A 7 9.69 1.19 -4.96
C PHE A 7 9.70 2.18 -6.13
N ALA A 8 9.25 1.76 -7.33
CA ALA A 8 9.30 2.61 -8.51
C ALA A 8 8.35 3.79 -8.38
N ALA A 9 7.13 3.55 -7.90
CA ALA A 9 6.17 4.62 -7.62
C ALA A 9 6.67 5.59 -6.54
N LEU A 10 7.25 5.08 -5.45
CA LEU A 10 7.80 5.93 -4.38
C LEU A 10 9.02 6.75 -4.86
N ARG A 11 9.89 6.13 -5.67
CA ARG A 11 11.09 6.78 -6.21
C ARG A 11 10.78 7.82 -7.27
N GLY A 12 9.79 7.58 -8.11
CA GLY A 12 9.35 8.49 -9.18
C GLY A 12 8.33 9.54 -8.74
N GLY A 13 7.75 9.40 -7.55
CA GLY A 13 6.72 10.30 -7.03
C GLY A 13 7.25 11.66 -6.54
N PRO A 14 6.35 12.58 -6.15
CA PRO A 14 6.71 13.96 -5.76
C PRO A 14 7.71 14.07 -4.60
N ARG A 15 7.76 13.05 -3.73
CA ARG A 15 8.69 12.98 -2.58
C ARG A 15 9.82 11.97 -2.79
N GLY A 16 10.11 11.60 -4.05
CA GLY A 16 11.11 10.59 -4.42
C GLY A 16 12.54 10.89 -3.98
N ALA A 17 12.89 12.17 -3.80
CA ALA A 17 14.16 12.59 -3.20
C ALA A 17 14.25 12.23 -1.71
N SER A 18 13.21 12.56 -0.93
CA SER A 18 13.13 12.18 0.49
C SER A 18 13.14 10.66 0.65
N PHE A 19 12.38 9.95 -0.19
CA PHE A 19 12.35 8.49 -0.20
C PHE A 19 13.74 7.88 -0.38
N ALA A 20 14.49 8.35 -1.38
CA ALA A 20 15.84 7.83 -1.63
C ALA A 20 16.83 8.16 -0.53
N ARG A 21 16.71 9.33 0.11
CA ARG A 21 17.54 9.66 1.27
C ARG A 21 17.36 8.65 2.39
N PHE A 22 16.12 8.30 2.74
CA PHE A 22 15.88 7.28 3.77
C PHE A 22 16.31 5.89 3.33
N LEU A 23 16.11 5.51 2.06
CA LEU A 23 16.57 4.22 1.58
C LEU A 23 18.10 4.11 1.63
N GLN A 24 18.81 5.17 1.25
CA GLN A 24 20.28 5.25 1.36
C GLN A 24 20.73 5.18 2.82
N GLN A 25 20.05 5.88 3.74
CA GLN A 25 20.33 5.82 5.16
C GLN A 25 20.14 4.39 5.71
N ALA A 26 19.04 3.72 5.36
CA ALA A 26 18.78 2.35 5.76
C ALA A 26 19.85 1.40 5.21
N GLN A 27 20.21 1.52 3.93
CA GLN A 27 21.26 0.72 3.32
C GLN A 27 22.63 0.95 3.99
N SER A 28 22.93 2.18 4.42
CA SER A 28 24.15 2.49 5.16
C SER A 28 24.21 1.72 6.49
N HIS A 29 23.12 1.71 7.26
CA HIS A 29 23.03 0.93 8.50
C HIS A 29 23.14 -0.59 8.25
N MET A 30 22.51 -1.10 7.18
CA MET A 30 22.66 -2.51 6.77
C MET A 30 24.12 -2.86 6.49
N ASN A 31 24.81 -2.02 5.71
CA ASN A 31 26.22 -2.22 5.35
C ASN A 31 27.18 -2.12 6.55
N ALA A 32 26.80 -1.34 7.56
CA ALA A 32 27.55 -1.21 8.82
C ALA A 32 27.27 -2.35 9.82
N GLY A 33 26.49 -3.37 9.45
CA GLY A 33 26.11 -4.47 10.35
C GLY A 33 25.10 -4.06 11.44
N GLN A 34 24.31 -3.02 11.20
CA GLN A 34 23.32 -2.47 12.14
C GLN A 34 21.88 -2.55 11.60
N PRO A 35 21.37 -3.76 11.27
CA PRO A 35 20.05 -3.92 10.66
C PRO A 35 18.91 -3.42 11.55
N GLU A 36 19.06 -3.54 12.87
CA GLU A 36 18.05 -3.14 13.86
C GLU A 36 18.12 -1.66 14.25
N ARG A 37 19.01 -0.87 13.63
CA ARG A 37 19.08 0.56 13.89
C ARG A 37 17.76 1.23 13.51
N LEU A 38 17.12 1.84 14.50
CA LEU A 38 15.88 2.58 14.30
C LEU A 38 16.12 3.89 13.56
N MET A 39 15.18 4.21 12.68
CA MET A 39 15.13 5.41 11.86
C MET A 39 13.73 6.03 11.98
N GLU A 40 13.69 7.34 12.18
CA GLU A 40 12.48 8.12 12.01
C GLU A 40 12.36 8.50 10.53
N VAL A 41 11.33 7.98 9.87
CA VAL A 41 11.04 8.23 8.45
C VAL A 41 9.68 8.91 8.32
N ASP A 42 9.48 9.67 7.25
CA ASP A 42 8.23 10.40 7.00
C ASP A 42 7.58 10.03 5.65
N ILE A 43 8.08 9.00 4.98
CA ILE A 43 7.65 8.53 3.66
C ILE A 43 7.77 7.01 3.57
N PRO A 44 6.76 6.29 3.01
CA PRO A 44 5.44 6.79 2.57
C PRO A 44 4.56 7.36 3.69
N LEU A 45 4.82 6.99 4.94
CA LEU A 45 4.13 7.52 6.12
C LEU A 45 5.12 7.69 7.29
N PRO A 46 4.80 8.54 8.28
CA PRO A 46 5.58 8.70 9.50
C PRO A 46 5.70 7.39 10.28
N LEU A 47 6.92 6.90 10.48
CA LEU A 47 7.19 5.65 11.20
C LEU A 47 8.54 5.73 11.94
N LEU A 48 8.60 5.07 13.10
CA LEU A 48 9.85 4.60 13.68
C LEU A 48 10.06 3.15 13.23
N ILE A 49 11.11 2.89 12.45
CA ILE A 49 11.30 1.62 11.76
C ILE A 49 12.78 1.23 11.73
N SER A 50 13.09 -0.07 11.80
CA SER A 50 14.48 -0.54 11.63
C SER A 50 14.96 -0.39 10.18
N ALA A 51 16.27 -0.21 10.00
CA ALA A 51 16.89 -0.14 8.68
C ALA A 51 16.54 -1.37 7.82
N ALA A 52 16.62 -2.57 8.39
CA ALA A 52 16.25 -3.81 7.72
C ALA A 52 14.78 -3.81 7.29
N SER A 53 13.86 -3.41 8.17
CA SER A 53 12.43 -3.35 7.86
C SER A 53 12.12 -2.32 6.77
N TYR A 54 12.81 -1.19 6.74
CA TYR A 54 12.62 -0.18 5.70
C TYR A 54 13.09 -0.68 4.33
N VAL A 55 14.27 -1.32 4.25
CA VAL A 55 14.77 -1.92 3.01
C VAL A 55 13.89 -3.10 2.57
N ASP A 56 13.42 -3.92 3.50
CA ASP A 56 12.57 -5.07 3.15
C ASP A 56 11.22 -4.62 2.57
N LYS A 57 10.60 -3.61 3.19
CA LYS A 57 9.31 -3.08 2.73
C LYS A 57 9.41 -2.27 1.44
N TYR A 58 10.44 -1.43 1.32
CA TYR A 58 10.49 -0.41 0.27
C TYR A 58 11.70 -0.51 -0.65
N GLY A 59 12.53 -1.53 -0.49
CA GLY A 59 13.70 -1.74 -1.35
C GLY A 59 13.32 -2.05 -2.81
N PRO A 60 14.31 -2.02 -3.71
CA PRO A 60 14.10 -2.15 -5.16
C PRO A 60 13.48 -3.49 -5.58
N ALA A 61 13.58 -4.52 -4.74
CA ALA A 61 12.91 -5.80 -4.98
C ALA A 61 11.38 -5.68 -4.95
N ALA A 62 10.82 -4.66 -4.28
CA ALA A 62 9.38 -4.43 -4.11
C ALA A 62 8.65 -5.75 -3.78
N ARG A 63 9.14 -6.44 -2.74
CA ARG A 63 8.80 -7.84 -2.43
C ARG A 63 7.33 -8.04 -2.10
N TYR A 64 6.68 -6.99 -1.62
CA TYR A 64 5.33 -7.04 -1.05
C TYR A 64 4.35 -6.13 -1.81
N ASP A 65 4.69 -5.71 -3.04
CA ASP A 65 3.78 -4.90 -3.84
C ASP A 65 2.54 -5.72 -4.24
N VAL A 66 1.37 -5.31 -3.74
CA VAL A 66 0.09 -5.98 -3.98
C VAL A 66 -0.24 -6.14 -5.46
N LEU A 67 0.20 -5.21 -6.32
CA LEU A 67 -0.06 -5.27 -7.75
C LEU A 67 0.68 -6.43 -8.45
N LYS A 68 1.76 -6.95 -7.87
CA LYS A 68 2.45 -8.15 -8.37
C LYS A 68 1.67 -9.43 -8.08
N PHE A 69 0.92 -9.46 -6.98
CA PHE A 69 0.25 -10.65 -6.49
C PHE A 69 -1.23 -10.71 -6.84
N ALA A 70 -1.89 -9.56 -7.00
CA ALA A 70 -3.32 -9.51 -7.35
C ALA A 70 -3.70 -10.33 -8.60
N PRO A 71 -2.87 -10.43 -9.66
CA PRO A 71 -3.15 -11.31 -10.80
C PRO A 71 -3.05 -12.82 -10.51
N GLN A 72 -2.41 -13.21 -9.40
CA GLN A 72 -2.14 -14.60 -9.03
C GLN A 72 -3.20 -15.17 -8.07
N ILE A 73 -4.20 -14.35 -7.69
CA ILE A 73 -5.30 -14.78 -6.83
C ILE A 73 -6.41 -15.36 -7.70
N ASP A 74 -6.51 -16.69 -7.70
CA ASP A 74 -7.46 -17.42 -8.53
C ASP A 74 -8.85 -17.55 -7.91
N VAL A 75 -8.96 -17.33 -6.59
CA VAL A 75 -10.26 -17.33 -5.90
C VAL A 75 -10.93 -15.96 -6.03
N PRO A 76 -12.26 -15.90 -5.97
CA PRO A 76 -12.92 -14.61 -6.05
C PRO A 76 -12.58 -13.72 -4.84
N ALA A 77 -12.07 -12.52 -5.11
CA ALA A 77 -11.54 -11.62 -4.08
C ALA A 77 -12.19 -10.22 -4.13
N LEU A 78 -12.42 -9.64 -2.96
CA LEU A 78 -12.89 -8.26 -2.81
C LEU A 78 -11.79 -7.36 -2.25
N TYR A 79 -11.47 -6.29 -2.98
CA TYR A 79 -10.65 -5.19 -2.51
C TYR A 79 -11.56 -4.00 -2.20
N VAL A 80 -11.57 -3.54 -0.95
CA VAL A 80 -12.35 -2.37 -0.53
C VAL A 80 -11.43 -1.26 -0.08
N PHE A 81 -11.73 -0.04 -0.51
CA PHE A 81 -11.01 1.18 -0.17
C PHE A 81 -11.95 2.26 0.35
N GLY A 82 -11.41 3.18 1.16
CA GLY A 82 -12.06 4.45 1.45
C GLY A 82 -11.78 5.47 0.34
N ALA A 83 -12.80 6.18 -0.16
CA ALA A 83 -12.60 7.16 -1.23
C ALA A 83 -11.58 8.24 -0.89
N GLN A 84 -11.53 8.69 0.38
CA GLN A 84 -10.56 9.70 0.81
C GLN A 84 -9.13 9.15 0.85
N GLU A 85 -8.98 7.86 1.14
CA GLU A 85 -7.67 7.18 1.21
C GLU A 85 -7.01 7.11 -0.18
N VAL A 86 -7.74 6.63 -1.18
CA VAL A 86 -7.20 6.45 -2.55
C VAL A 86 -7.13 7.76 -3.34
N ALA A 87 -7.89 8.79 -2.93
CA ALA A 87 -7.77 10.15 -3.46
C ALA A 87 -6.73 11.00 -2.72
N SER A 88 -6.12 10.49 -1.64
CA SER A 88 -5.12 11.24 -0.87
C SER A 88 -3.82 11.44 -1.66
N ALA A 89 -2.94 12.31 -1.18
CA ALA A 89 -1.57 12.46 -1.68
C ALA A 89 -0.59 11.43 -1.07
N ASN A 90 -1.07 10.47 -0.28
CA ASN A 90 -0.21 9.46 0.33
C ASN A 90 0.15 8.38 -0.70
N PRO A 91 1.43 8.27 -1.10
CA PRO A 91 1.84 7.36 -2.16
C PRO A 91 1.64 5.87 -1.81
N ALA A 92 1.40 5.52 -0.54
CA ALA A 92 1.00 4.18 -0.16
C ALA A 92 -0.41 3.81 -0.63
N PHE A 93 -1.28 4.76 -0.96
CA PHE A 93 -2.69 4.48 -1.25
C PHE A 93 -3.22 5.15 -2.52
N THR A 94 -2.63 6.28 -2.93
CA THR A 94 -3.10 7.05 -4.08
C THR A 94 -3.30 6.19 -5.32
N GLY A 95 -4.53 6.16 -5.84
CA GLY A 95 -4.91 5.47 -7.09
C GLY A 95 -4.78 3.94 -7.05
N LEU A 96 -4.66 3.32 -5.88
CA LEU A 96 -4.49 1.87 -5.77
C LEU A 96 -5.73 1.09 -6.20
N ASP A 97 -6.93 1.65 -5.99
CA ASP A 97 -8.19 1.10 -6.46
C ASP A 97 -8.23 0.99 -7.99
N ALA A 98 -7.92 2.06 -8.70
CA ALA A 98 -7.84 2.08 -10.15
C ALA A 98 -6.77 1.12 -10.68
N ALA A 99 -5.61 1.06 -10.03
CA ALA A 99 -4.52 0.16 -10.42
C ALA A 99 -4.90 -1.32 -10.26
N LEU A 100 -5.59 -1.68 -9.17
CA LEU A 100 -6.09 -3.03 -8.95
C LEU A 100 -7.21 -3.39 -9.92
N ALA A 101 -8.11 -2.45 -10.23
CA ALA A 101 -9.18 -2.67 -11.20
C ALA A 101 -8.64 -2.91 -12.61
N ALA A 102 -7.55 -2.24 -12.99
CA ALA A 102 -6.90 -2.37 -14.30
C ALA A 102 -5.91 -3.55 -14.40
N ALA A 103 -5.54 -4.19 -13.29
CA ALA A 103 -4.63 -5.32 -13.29
C ALA A 103 -5.23 -6.51 -14.09
N PRO A 104 -4.40 -7.42 -14.66
CA PRO A 104 -4.88 -8.60 -15.36
C PRO A 104 -5.44 -9.67 -14.41
N GLY A 105 -6.51 -10.36 -14.82
CA GLY A 105 -7.23 -11.36 -14.01
C GLY A 105 -8.72 -11.02 -13.87
N ALA A 106 -9.57 -12.04 -13.72
CA ALA A 106 -11.03 -11.88 -13.77
C ALA A 106 -11.73 -12.03 -12.40
N ASN A 107 -11.09 -12.70 -11.43
CA ASN A 107 -11.74 -13.09 -10.18
C ASN A 107 -11.57 -12.04 -9.07
N ARG A 108 -11.82 -10.76 -9.38
CA ARG A 108 -11.79 -9.69 -8.37
C ARG A 108 -12.91 -8.68 -8.54
N ARG A 109 -13.27 -8.07 -7.41
CA ARG A 109 -14.05 -6.83 -7.34
C ARG A 109 -13.25 -5.79 -6.60
N VAL A 110 -13.28 -4.56 -7.10
CA VAL A 110 -12.70 -3.40 -6.44
C VAL A 110 -13.83 -2.42 -6.14
N GLU A 111 -13.99 -2.06 -4.88
CA GLU A 111 -15.07 -1.20 -4.40
C GLU A 111 -14.47 -0.04 -3.59
N THR A 112 -14.93 1.18 -3.87
CA THR A 112 -14.49 2.38 -3.17
C THR A 112 -15.68 3.03 -2.46
N ILE A 113 -15.62 3.17 -1.13
CA ILE A 113 -16.73 3.69 -0.32
C ILE A 113 -16.66 5.22 -0.26
N ALA A 114 -17.70 5.87 -0.79
CA ALA A 114 -17.81 7.32 -0.81
C ALA A 114 -17.72 7.93 0.60
N GLY A 115 -16.85 8.93 0.74
CA GLY A 115 -16.63 9.64 2.00
C GLY A 115 -15.90 8.84 3.08
N ALA A 116 -15.54 7.57 2.86
CA ALA A 116 -14.78 6.80 3.83
C ALA A 116 -13.28 7.16 3.82
N ASP A 117 -12.69 7.20 5.00
CA ASP A 117 -11.24 7.27 5.23
C ASP A 117 -10.61 5.86 5.29
N HIS A 118 -9.32 5.77 5.64
CA HIS A 118 -8.60 4.50 5.79
C HIS A 118 -9.22 3.57 6.84
N PHE A 119 -9.88 4.15 7.86
CA PHE A 119 -10.45 3.45 9.00
C PHE A 119 -11.95 3.18 8.85
N TYR A 120 -12.56 3.65 7.75
CA TYR A 120 -14.00 3.64 7.54
C TYR A 120 -14.77 4.33 8.69
N THR A 121 -14.23 5.43 9.21
CA THR A 121 -14.84 6.19 10.32
C THR A 121 -16.26 6.61 9.98
N GLY A 122 -17.24 6.17 10.78
CA GLY A 122 -18.66 6.45 10.55
C GLY A 122 -19.24 5.78 9.29
N LYS A 123 -18.53 4.81 8.70
CA LYS A 123 -18.90 4.12 7.45
C LYS A 123 -19.00 2.59 7.60
N THR A 124 -19.16 2.11 8.85
CA THR A 124 -19.24 0.68 9.16
C THR A 124 -20.42 0.00 8.46
N ALA A 125 -21.58 0.65 8.36
CA ALA A 125 -22.76 0.09 7.71
C ALA A 125 -22.54 -0.09 6.19
N GLU A 126 -21.96 0.91 5.53
CA GLU A 126 -21.63 0.88 4.12
C GLU A 126 -20.54 -0.16 3.81
N LEU A 127 -19.54 -0.30 4.70
CA LEU A 127 -18.53 -1.35 4.60
C LEU A 127 -19.16 -2.75 4.72
N ALA A 128 -19.99 -2.96 5.75
CA ALA A 128 -20.68 -4.22 5.96
C ALA A 128 -21.59 -4.59 4.77
N ALA A 129 -22.32 -3.62 4.21
CA ALA A 129 -23.15 -3.82 3.04
C ALA A 129 -22.32 -4.20 1.80
N THR A 130 -21.15 -3.59 1.62
CA THR A 130 -20.22 -3.91 0.52
C THR A 130 -19.68 -5.34 0.64
N ILE A 131 -19.29 -5.75 1.85
CA ILE A 131 -18.84 -7.12 2.12
C ILE A 131 -19.99 -8.12 1.88
N ARG A 132 -21.20 -7.82 2.38
CA ARG A 132 -22.38 -8.67 2.16
C ARG A 132 -22.65 -8.90 0.67
N ARG A 133 -22.67 -7.85 -0.15
CA ARG A 133 -22.86 -7.95 -1.61
C ARG A 133 -21.77 -8.77 -2.32
N HIS A 134 -20.58 -8.90 -1.74
CA HIS A 134 -19.55 -9.78 -2.29
C HIS A 134 -19.80 -11.23 -1.89
N VAL A 135 -20.14 -11.49 -0.62
CA VAL A 135 -20.49 -12.84 -0.15
C VAL A 135 -21.69 -13.40 -0.90
N ASP A 136 -22.72 -12.58 -1.14
CA ASP A 136 -23.92 -13.00 -1.87
C ASP A 136 -23.65 -13.27 -3.36
N TRP A 137 -22.48 -12.86 -3.87
CA TRP A 137 -22.04 -13.09 -5.25
C TRP A 137 -21.19 -14.36 -5.41
N LEU A 138 -20.64 -14.90 -4.31
CA LEU A 138 -19.90 -16.17 -4.29
C LEU A 138 -20.86 -17.37 -4.43
#